data_AF-A0A0P9ZX09-F1
#
_entry.id   AF-A0A0P9ZX09-F1
#
_cell.length_a   1.000
_cell.length_b   1.000
_cell.length_c   1.000
_cell.angle_alpha   90.00
_cell.angle_beta   90.00
_cell.angle_gamma   90.00
#
_symmetry.space_group_name_H-M   'P 1'
#
loop_
_entity.id
_entity.type
_entity.pdbx_description
1 polymer ?
#
loop_
_entity_poly.entity_id
_entity_poly.type
_entity_poly.pdbx_seq_one_letter_code
_entity_poly.pdbx_strand_id
1 'polypeptide(L)' 'MEKIMITDKDEVLIEIKELMDLIRLDEKYSSLLSDGVFPIDPEAIELNYQRRIRIMAISRKYGLN' A
#
# COMPACT_ATOMS: atom_id res chain seq x y z
N MET A 1 30.41 2.50 8.93
CA MET A 1 28.96 2.47 8.65
C MET A 1 28.65 1.05 8.18
N GLU A 2 28.09 0.22 9.04
CA GLU A 2 27.65 -1.12 8.64
C GLU A 2 26.47 -0.99 7.66
N LYS A 3 26.66 -1.47 6.43
CA LYS A 3 25.55 -1.70 5.50
C LYS A 3 24.76 -2.88 6.05
N ILE A 4 23.53 -2.63 6.51
CA ILE A 4 22.59 -3.71 6.80
C ILE A 4 22.39 -4.48 5.49
N MET A 5 22.86 -5.71 5.46
CA MET A 5 22.78 -6.58 4.29
C MET A 5 21.39 -7.21 4.28
N ILE A 6 20.45 -6.58 3.56
CA ILE A 6 19.09 -7.10 3.38
C ILE A 6 19.19 -8.37 2.54
N THR A 7 18.72 -9.49 3.10
CA THR A 7 18.61 -10.75 2.37
C THR A 7 17.29 -10.82 1.61
N ASP A 8 17.16 -11.71 0.62
CA ASP A 8 15.92 -11.89 -0.14
C ASP A 8 14.70 -12.15 0.78
N LYS A 9 14.91 -12.87 1.89
CA LYS A 9 13.87 -13.12 2.89
C LYS A 9 13.43 -11.84 3.61
N ASP A 10 14.36 -10.93 3.86
CA ASP A 10 14.06 -9.64 4.50
C ASP A 10 13.29 -8.73 3.55
N GLU A 11 13.63 -8.73 2.25
CA GLU A 11 12.89 -8.00 1.22
C GLU A 11 11.43 -8.47 1.14
N VAL A 12 11.20 -9.79 1.13
CA VAL A 12 9.85 -10.37 1.13
C VAL A 12 9.07 -9.95 2.38
N LEU A 13 9.69 -9.99 3.56
CA LEU A 13 9.03 -9.58 4.80
C LEU A 13 8.70 -8.08 4.82
N ILE A 14 9.57 -7.24 4.25
CA ILE A 14 9.33 -5.80 4.11
C ILE A 14 8.14 -5.55 3.18
N GLU A 15 8.10 -6.19 2.02
CA GLU A 15 7.02 -5.99 1.05
C GLU A 15 5.68 -6.55 1.52
N ILE A 16 5.66 -7.66 2.27
CA ILE A 16 4.41 -8.17 2.87
C ILE A 16 3.90 -7.19 3.93
N LYS A 17 4.77 -6.63 4.78
CA LYS A 17 4.38 -5.59 5.75
C LYS A 17 3.84 -4.35 5.05
N GLU A 18 4.55 -3.89 4.01
CA GLU A 18 4.11 -2.79 3.16
C GLU A 18 2.71 -3.06 2.59
N LEU A 19 2.48 -4.24 2.01
CA LEU A 19 1.18 -4.63 1.46
C LEU A 19 0.06 -4.57 2.51
N MET A 20 0.30 -5.11 3.71
CA MET A 20 -0.68 -5.06 4.79
C MET A 20 -1.05 -3.62 5.18
N ASP A 21 -0.05 -2.74 5.24
CA ASP A 21 -0.29 -1.34 5.61
C ASP A 21 -1.01 -0.57 4.49
N LEU A 22 -0.66 -0.84 3.23
CA LEU A 22 -1.36 -0.25 2.07
C LEU A 22 -2.83 -0.68 2.02
N ILE A 23 -3.14 -1.95 2.29
CA ILE A 23 -4.53 -2.46 2.31
C ILE A 23 -5.33 -1.74 3.41
N ARG A 24 -4.80 -1.66 4.63
CA ARG A 24 -5.47 -0.93 5.74
C ARG A 24 -5.75 0.53 5.39
N LEU A 25 -4.84 1.18 4.68
CA LEU A 25 -5.03 2.56 4.24
C LEU A 25 -6.10 2.68 3.14
N ASP A 26 -6.14 1.75 2.18
CA ASP A 26 -7.20 1.70 1.16
C ASP A 26 -8.58 1.45 1.77
N GLU A 27 -8.68 0.58 2.78
CA GLU A 27 -9.90 0.35 3.56
C GLU A 27 -10.36 1.63 4.27
N LYS A 28 -9.45 2.33 4.96
CA LYS A 28 -9.76 3.60 5.63
C LYS A 28 -10.22 4.67 4.63
N TYR A 29 -9.55 4.79 3.50
CA TYR A 29 -9.94 5.73 2.44
C TYR A 29 -11.32 5.40 1.88
N SER A 30 -11.62 4.12 1.67
CA SER A 30 -12.93 3.65 1.20
C SER A 30 -14.04 3.91 2.22
N SER A 31 -13.75 3.76 3.53
CA SER A 31 -14.70 4.11 4.59
C SER A 31 -15.06 5.60 4.57
N LEU A 32 -14.06 6.48 4.47
CA LEU A 32 -14.29 7.93 4.41
C LEU A 32 -15.15 8.33 3.20
N LEU A 33 -14.93 7.70 2.04
CA LEU A 33 -15.76 7.89 0.87
C LEU A 33 -17.21 7.44 1.12
N SER A 34 -17.40 6.28 1.75
CA SER A 34 -18.73 5.73 2.06
C SER A 34 -19.50 6.61 3.05
N ASP A 35 -18.79 7.23 3.99
CA ASP A 35 -19.36 8.15 4.99
C ASP A 35 -19.71 9.53 4.41
N GLY A 36 -19.46 9.74 3.11
CA GLY A 36 -19.77 11.00 2.42
C GLY A 36 -18.81 12.14 2.75
N VAL A 37 -17.61 11.84 3.24
CA VAL A 37 -16.59 12.86 3.53
C VAL A 37 -16.10 13.47 2.21
N PHE A 38 -16.57 14.68 1.92
CA PHE A 38 -16.20 15.49 0.76
C PHE A 38 -15.87 16.94 1.15
N PRO A 39 -14.93 17.61 0.43
CA PRO A 39 -14.12 17.08 -0.66
C PRO A 39 -12.89 16.30 -0.15
N ILE A 40 -12.59 15.15 -0.76
CA ILE A 40 -11.27 14.54 -0.63
C ILE A 40 -10.30 15.40 -1.42
N ASP A 41 -9.29 15.92 -0.73
CA ASP A 41 -8.24 16.73 -1.31
C ASP A 41 -7.61 16.04 -2.53
N PRO A 42 -7.34 16.74 -3.65
CA PRO A 42 -6.77 16.13 -4.86
C PRO A 42 -5.47 15.35 -4.62
N GLU A 43 -4.64 15.77 -3.66
CA GLU A 43 -3.44 15.02 -3.28
C GLU A 43 -3.80 13.65 -2.70
N ALA A 44 -4.84 13.58 -1.86
CA ALA A 44 -5.31 12.32 -1.29
C ALA A 44 -5.87 11.36 -2.35
N ILE A 45 -6.49 11.88 -3.42
CA ILE A 45 -6.94 11.07 -4.56
C ILE A 45 -5.74 10.46 -5.29
N GLU A 46 -4.74 11.28 -5.63
CA GLU A 46 -3.53 10.81 -6.32
C GLU A 46 -2.75 9.80 -5.46
N LEU A 47 -2.60 10.06 -4.16
CA LEU A 47 -1.97 9.13 -3.23
C LEU A 47 -2.73 7.80 -3.16
N ASN A 48 -4.07 7.81 -3.22
CA ASN A 48 -4.85 6.58 -3.26
C ASN A 48 -4.68 5.82 -4.59
N TYR A 49 -4.55 6.53 -5.72
CA TYR A 49 -4.26 5.91 -7.01
C TYR A 49 -2.90 5.20 -7.01
N GLN A 50 -1.84 5.88 -6.55
CA GLN A 50 -0.49 5.30 -6.43
C GLN A 50 -0.47 4.11 -5.48
N ARG A 51 -1.19 4.18 -4.36
CA ARG A 51 -1.36 3.08 -3.41
C ARG A 51 -1.94 1.84 -4.07
N ARG A 52 -3.01 1.98 -4.86
CA ARG A 52 -3.64 0.86 -5.56
C ARG A 52 -2.71 0.22 -6.57
N ILE A 53 -1.94 1.02 -7.31
CA ILE A 53 -0.90 0.51 -8.22
C ILE A 53 0.12 -0.33 -7.44
N ARG A 54 0.59 0.14 -6.28
CA ARG A 54 1.58 -0.58 -5.47
C ARG A 54 1.02 -1.89 -4.90
N ILE A 55 -0.22 -1.88 -4.40
CA ILE A 55 -0.93 -3.10 -3.95
C ILE A 55 -0.95 -4.12 -5.10
N MET A 56 -1.40 -3.72 -6.30
CA MET A 56 -1.46 -4.61 -7.47
C MET A 56 -0.07 -5.16 -7.85
N ALA A 57 0.96 -4.33 -7.79
CA ALA A 57 2.32 -4.73 -8.13
C ALA A 57 2.86 -5.80 -7.15
N ILE A 58 2.69 -5.60 -5.84
CA ILE A 58 3.12 -6.56 -4.82
C ILE A 58 2.28 -7.84 -4.91
N SER A 59 0.96 -7.73 -5.00
CA SER A 59 0.07 -8.90 -5.15
C SER A 59 0.45 -9.75 -6.37
N ARG A 60 0.75 -9.12 -7.50
CA ARG A 60 1.19 -9.83 -8.71
C ARG A 60 2.55 -10.49 -8.54
N LYS A 61 3.52 -9.82 -7.88
CA LYS A 61 4.85 -10.38 -7.58
C LYS A 61 4.75 -11.71 -6.80
N TYR A 62 3.78 -11.79 -5.90
CA TYR A 62 3.59 -12.94 -5.00
C TYR A 62 2.44 -13.88 -5.39
N GLY A 63 1.72 -13.62 -6.48
CA GLY A 63 0.61 -14.47 -6.93
C GLY A 63 -0.63 -14.42 -6.04
N LEU A 64 -0.90 -13.30 -5.37
CA LEU A 64 -2.01 -13.10 -4.42
C LEU A 64 -3.31 -12.60 -5.09
N ASN A 65 -3.52 -12.94 -6.36
CA ASN A 65 -4.67 -12.46 -7.16
C ASN A 65 -6.01 -13.03 -6.68
#